data_AF-A0A969FAP6-F1
#
_entry.id   AF-A0A969FAP6-F1
#
_cell.length_a   1.000
_cell.length_b   1.000
_cell.length_c   1.000
_cell.angle_alpha   90.00
_cell.angle_beta   90.00
_cell.angle_gamma   90.00
#
_symmetry.space_group_name_H-M   'P 1'
#
loop_
_entity.id
_entity.type
_entity.pdbx_description
1 polymer ?
#
loop_
_entity_poly.entity_id
_entity_poly.type
_entity_poly.pdbx_seq_one_letter_code
_entity_poly.pdbx_strand_id
1 'polypeptide(L)'
;AQTYPYRLVLRSSSDQRIEGHAFGNLLVEPAPRFTASLNPVRVKMGGSTQVIIQNTGNTEERYTVLAQDGQEAVLFDQMARRVTVPPGQEERVNFKVRPSLRPMYGSSKKSHSFQFQVLPAVGEPKTQNGQLEVSPRLPKWLFLLLIGIFGISLPLGLFSVNGIKSRAVQTISGTATARAAVVEQEIVAAEVTRATAIALSAEQAQTATAVATINRGLQDDDKDGLSNALEVEIGTNPNLADTDDDGLNDGEEINSNKVKLLNTDPLNPDTDDDDLLDGQEAHGNPNPPPQCETSKGFYTNPSQPDTDGDGEKDCFDPDPGDLPTPTPTPEVNLLADNDSFEAGTNGFYCTYHW
;
A
#
# COMPACT_ATOMS: atom_id res chain seq x y z
N ALA A 1 0.58 20.36 -23.96
CA ALA A 1 -0.34 21.29 -24.64
C ALA A 1 -0.50 20.83 -26.09
N GLN A 2 -1.67 21.02 -26.70
CA GLN A 2 -1.92 20.58 -28.07
C GLN A 2 -2.14 21.79 -28.98
N THR A 3 -1.45 21.80 -30.11
CA THR A 3 -1.49 22.92 -31.06
C THR A 3 -2.38 22.55 -32.24
N TYR A 4 -3.39 23.37 -32.47
CA TYR A 4 -4.34 23.20 -33.58
C TYR A 4 -4.07 24.26 -34.64
N PRO A 5 -3.52 23.89 -35.81
CA PRO A 5 -3.34 24.83 -36.90
C PRO A 5 -4.72 25.21 -37.45
N TYR A 6 -4.94 26.50 -37.67
CA TYR A 6 -6.15 27.00 -38.30
C TYR A 6 -5.83 27.91 -39.47
N ARG A 7 -6.75 27.95 -40.44
CA ARG A 7 -6.71 28.83 -41.59
C ARG A 7 -7.92 29.75 -41.55
N LEU A 8 -7.68 31.05 -41.49
CA LEU A 8 -8.70 32.06 -41.71
C LEU A 8 -8.79 32.33 -43.21
N VAL A 9 -10.01 32.23 -43.75
CA VAL A 9 -10.32 32.58 -45.14
C VAL A 9 -11.05 33.92 -45.12
N LEU A 10 -10.37 34.95 -45.62
CA LEU A 10 -10.89 36.30 -45.74
C LEU A 10 -11.47 36.46 -47.15
N ARG A 11 -12.77 36.71 -47.27
CA ARG A 11 -13.44 36.97 -48.56
C ARG A 11 -13.79 38.44 -48.67
N SER A 12 -13.50 39.03 -49.82
CA SER A 12 -13.96 40.40 -50.09
C SER A 12 -15.49 40.45 -50.16
N SER A 13 -16.08 41.46 -49.55
CA SER A 13 -17.54 41.67 -49.56
C SER A 13 -18.05 42.12 -50.93
N SER A 14 -17.21 42.75 -51.75
CA SER A 14 -17.56 43.26 -53.07
C SER A 14 -17.35 42.27 -54.21
N ASP A 15 -16.40 41.34 -54.08
CA ASP A 15 -16.15 40.27 -55.04
C ASP A 15 -15.69 39.00 -54.29
N GLN A 16 -16.60 38.03 -54.17
CA GLN A 16 -16.35 36.77 -53.47
C GLN A 16 -15.29 35.88 -54.13
N ARG A 17 -14.83 36.22 -55.34
CA ARG A 17 -13.72 35.50 -56.01
C ARG A 17 -12.35 35.90 -55.47
N ILE A 18 -12.26 37.00 -54.74
CA ILE A 18 -11.02 37.47 -54.12
C ILE A 18 -10.95 36.91 -52.69
N GLU A 19 -10.02 36.00 -52.47
CA GLU A 19 -9.74 35.40 -51.16
C GLU A 19 -8.32 35.76 -50.68
N GLY A 20 -8.19 36.05 -49.39
CA GLY A 20 -6.94 36.09 -48.66
C GLY A 20 -6.90 34.96 -47.63
N HIS A 21 -5.72 34.40 -47.39
CA HIS A 21 -5.52 33.36 -46.38
C HIS A 21 -4.57 33.86 -45.30
N ALA A 22 -4.96 33.68 -44.05
CA ALA A 22 -4.08 33.86 -42.90
C ALA A 22 -4.01 32.54 -42.12
N PHE A 23 -2.83 32.20 -41.64
CA PHE A 23 -2.58 30.98 -40.88
C PHE A 23 -2.22 31.35 -39.45
N GLY A 24 -2.67 30.54 -38.51
CA GLY A 24 -2.35 30.69 -37.10
C GLY A 24 -2.41 29.36 -36.38
N ASN A 25 -1.92 29.36 -35.14
CA ASN A 25 -1.88 28.20 -34.28
C ASN A 25 -2.68 28.51 -33.01
N LEU A 26 -3.67 27.67 -32.70
CA LEU A 26 -4.38 27.71 -31.42
C LEU A 26 -3.68 26.76 -30.45
N LEU A 27 -3.05 27.31 -29.43
CA LEU A 27 -2.49 26.53 -28.33
C LEU A 27 -3.59 26.24 -27.30
N VAL A 28 -3.90 24.97 -27.10
CA VAL A 28 -4.81 24.52 -26.04
C VAL A 28 -3.99 23.89 -24.92
N GLU A 29 -4.01 24.54 -23.77
CA GLU A 29 -3.30 24.05 -22.58
C GLU A 29 -4.06 22.90 -21.91
N PRO A 30 -3.35 21.93 -21.30
CA PRO A 30 -3.99 20.89 -20.49
C PRO A 30 -4.67 21.53 -19.28
N ALA A 31 -5.94 21.22 -19.09
CA ALA A 31 -6.77 21.71 -18.00
C ALA A 31 -7.41 20.51 -17.30
N PRO A 32 -6.69 19.87 -16.36
CA PRO A 32 -7.19 18.72 -15.62
C PRO A 32 -8.29 19.19 -14.65
N ARG A 33 -9.49 18.60 -14.77
CA ARG A 33 -10.63 18.87 -13.90
C ARG A 33 -11.47 17.61 -13.74
N PHE A 34 -11.99 17.36 -12.55
CA PHE A 34 -12.81 16.18 -12.31
C PHE A 34 -13.84 16.39 -11.20
N THR A 35 -14.84 15.53 -11.17
CA THR A 35 -15.76 15.37 -10.05
C THR A 35 -15.70 13.93 -9.54
N ALA A 36 -15.97 13.75 -8.25
CA ALA A 36 -16.01 12.45 -7.62
C ALA A 36 -17.28 12.36 -6.77
N SER A 37 -17.93 11.20 -6.76
CA SER A 37 -19.09 10.93 -5.92
C SER A 37 -19.14 9.46 -5.51
N LEU A 38 -19.86 9.16 -4.44
CA LEU A 38 -19.99 7.82 -3.88
C LEU A 38 -21.42 7.31 -4.01
N ASN A 39 -21.60 6.09 -4.52
CA ASN A 39 -22.91 5.48 -4.66
C ASN A 39 -22.90 3.96 -4.39
N PRO A 40 -23.66 3.44 -3.40
CA PRO A 40 -24.38 4.19 -2.37
C PRO A 40 -23.45 4.74 -1.28
N VAL A 41 -23.80 5.91 -0.73
CA VAL A 41 -23.11 6.51 0.42
C VAL A 41 -23.26 5.67 1.69
N ARG A 42 -24.41 5.00 1.85
CA ARG A 42 -24.70 4.09 2.97
C ARG A 42 -24.73 2.66 2.50
N VAL A 43 -23.80 1.86 2.99
CA VAL A 43 -23.62 0.46 2.61
C VAL A 43 -24.13 -0.42 3.74
N LYS A 44 -24.89 -1.45 3.40
CA LYS A 44 -25.31 -2.48 4.37
C LYS A 44 -24.22 -3.54 4.48
N MET A 45 -24.19 -4.26 5.59
CA MET A 45 -23.26 -5.38 5.82
C MET A 45 -23.10 -6.29 4.58
N GLY A 46 -21.87 -6.40 4.06
CA GLY A 46 -21.53 -7.23 2.89
C GLY A 46 -21.89 -6.61 1.54
N GLY A 47 -22.35 -5.36 1.52
CA GLY A 47 -22.60 -4.60 0.31
C GLY A 47 -21.32 -4.03 -0.30
N SER A 48 -21.45 -3.50 -1.51
CA SER A 48 -20.40 -2.75 -2.18
C SER A 48 -20.83 -1.30 -2.38
N THR A 49 -19.84 -0.44 -2.61
CA THR A 49 -20.02 0.94 -3.01
C THR A 49 -19.15 1.27 -4.19
N GLN A 50 -19.61 2.21 -5.01
CA GLN A 50 -18.93 2.63 -6.22
C GLN A 50 -18.47 4.07 -6.07
N VAL A 51 -17.18 4.30 -6.30
CA VAL A 51 -16.63 5.64 -6.48
C VAL A 51 -16.77 5.98 -7.96
N ILE A 52 -17.57 6.99 -8.26
CA ILE A 52 -17.84 7.48 -9.61
C ILE A 52 -16.95 8.70 -9.83
N ILE A 53 -16.02 8.59 -10.78
CA ILE A 53 -15.09 9.65 -11.16
C ILE A 53 -15.49 10.13 -12.54
N GLN A 54 -15.71 11.42 -12.70
CA GLN A 54 -16.05 12.02 -13.99
C GLN A 54 -14.99 13.06 -14.35
N ASN A 55 -14.29 12.84 -15.46
CA ASN A 55 -13.30 13.78 -15.97
C ASN A 55 -14.03 14.90 -16.73
N THR A 56 -13.99 16.11 -16.19
CA THR A 56 -14.58 17.33 -16.77
C THR A 56 -13.53 18.24 -17.42
N GLY A 57 -12.27 17.78 -17.46
CA GLY A 57 -11.15 18.44 -18.11
C GLY A 57 -11.08 18.13 -19.60
N ASN A 58 -10.05 18.69 -20.24
CA ASN A 58 -9.77 18.51 -21.66
C ASN A 58 -8.58 17.57 -21.94
N THR A 59 -8.05 16.92 -20.90
CA THR A 59 -6.92 15.98 -20.99
C THR A 59 -7.30 14.65 -20.34
N GLU A 60 -6.73 13.57 -20.85
CA GLU A 60 -6.78 12.28 -20.17
C GLU A 60 -6.00 12.38 -18.86
N GLU A 61 -6.57 11.85 -17.79
CA GLU A 61 -6.03 11.98 -16.45
C GLU A 61 -6.10 10.64 -15.73
N ARG A 62 -5.06 10.35 -14.94
CA ARG A 62 -4.99 9.16 -14.10
C ARG A 62 -5.36 9.52 -12.67
N TYR A 63 -6.33 8.80 -12.11
CA TYR A 63 -6.78 8.96 -10.74
C TYR A 63 -6.40 7.74 -9.91
N THR A 64 -5.93 7.98 -8.69
CA THR A 64 -5.73 6.95 -7.67
C THR A 64 -6.83 7.08 -6.64
N VAL A 65 -7.65 6.03 -6.48
CA VAL A 65 -8.68 5.96 -5.44
C VAL A 65 -8.11 5.20 -4.26
N LEU A 66 -7.97 5.88 -3.11
CA LEU A 66 -7.54 5.29 -1.85
C LEU A 66 -8.73 5.09 -0.92
N ALA A 67 -8.87 3.89 -0.38
CA ALA A 67 -9.80 3.60 0.69
C ALA A 67 -9.12 3.91 2.03
N GLN A 68 -9.73 4.78 2.83
CA GLN A 68 -9.24 5.15 4.16
C GLN A 68 -10.26 4.73 5.21
N ASP A 69 -9.76 4.01 6.21
CA ASP A 69 -10.49 3.74 7.44
C ASP A 69 -9.99 4.67 8.54
N GLY A 70 -10.90 5.43 9.16
CA GLY A 70 -10.54 6.31 10.25
C GLY A 70 -10.43 5.60 11.60
N GLN A 71 -10.94 4.37 11.76
CA GLN A 71 -11.13 3.71 13.07
C GLN A 71 -10.88 2.18 13.05
N GLU A 72 -10.21 1.65 12.02
CA GLU A 72 -9.94 0.19 11.82
C GLU A 72 -11.19 -0.73 11.93
N ALA A 73 -12.37 -0.16 11.75
CA ALA A 73 -13.64 -0.87 11.89
C ALA A 73 -14.15 -1.46 10.57
N VAL A 74 -13.54 -1.09 9.44
CA VAL A 74 -13.99 -1.38 8.07
C VAL A 74 -12.84 -1.93 7.23
N LEU A 75 -13.01 -3.13 6.72
CA LEU A 75 -12.12 -3.77 5.77
C LEU A 75 -12.62 -3.57 4.33
N PHE A 76 -11.71 -3.22 3.44
CA PHE A 76 -11.94 -3.13 2.00
C PHE A 76 -11.33 -4.35 1.30
N ASP A 77 -11.88 -4.71 0.15
CA ASP A 77 -11.25 -5.70 -0.73
C ASP A 77 -9.98 -5.17 -1.40
N GLN A 78 -9.90 -3.85 -1.59
CA GLN A 78 -8.76 -3.17 -2.16
C GLN A 78 -8.54 -1.83 -1.44
N MET A 79 -7.30 -1.55 -1.04
CA MET A 79 -6.94 -0.29 -0.39
C MET A 79 -6.67 0.83 -1.38
N ALA A 80 -6.24 0.50 -2.60
CA ALA A 80 -5.96 1.45 -3.67
C ALA A 80 -6.36 0.89 -5.03
N ARG A 81 -6.89 1.75 -5.90
CA ARG A 81 -7.14 1.43 -7.31
C ARG A 81 -6.78 2.60 -8.21
N ARG A 82 -5.88 2.36 -9.18
CA ARG A 82 -5.54 3.32 -10.23
C ARG A 82 -6.46 3.14 -11.43
N VAL A 83 -6.89 4.26 -12.00
CA VAL A 83 -7.82 4.34 -13.12
C VAL A 83 -7.43 5.50 -14.03
N THR A 84 -7.50 5.28 -15.33
CA THR A 84 -7.35 6.35 -16.33
C THR A 84 -8.73 6.69 -16.87
N VAL A 85 -9.12 7.98 -16.84
CA VAL A 85 -10.42 8.44 -17.36
C VAL A 85 -10.19 9.44 -18.49
N PRO A 86 -10.62 9.13 -19.72
CA PRO A 86 -10.55 10.06 -20.84
C PRO A 86 -11.39 11.33 -20.60
N PRO A 87 -11.08 12.45 -21.27
CA PRO A 87 -11.82 13.70 -21.11
C PRO A 87 -13.29 13.53 -21.48
N GLY A 88 -14.18 14.00 -20.62
CA GLY A 88 -15.64 13.90 -20.79
C GLY A 88 -16.25 12.53 -20.45
N GLN A 89 -15.45 11.54 -20.05
CA GLN A 89 -15.93 10.23 -19.64
C GLN A 89 -16.08 10.12 -18.11
N GLU A 90 -16.82 9.09 -17.68
CA GLU A 90 -16.92 8.68 -16.29
C GLU A 90 -16.43 7.23 -16.11
N GLU A 91 -15.79 6.95 -14.99
CA GLU A 91 -15.41 5.60 -14.59
C GLU A 91 -15.96 5.28 -13.19
N ARG A 92 -16.34 4.02 -13.00
CA ARG A 92 -16.99 3.53 -11.77
C ARG A 92 -16.14 2.46 -11.12
N VAL A 93 -15.53 2.79 -9.99
CA VAL A 93 -14.67 1.89 -9.24
C VAL A 93 -15.45 1.24 -8.11
N ASN A 94 -15.61 -0.08 -8.14
CA ASN A 94 -16.39 -0.81 -7.15
C ASN A 94 -15.50 -1.33 -6.02
N PHE A 95 -15.90 -1.05 -4.77
CA PHE A 95 -15.25 -1.50 -3.54
C PHE A 95 -16.22 -2.31 -2.70
N LYS A 96 -15.80 -3.49 -2.23
CA LYS A 96 -16.57 -4.28 -1.26
C LYS A 96 -16.20 -3.83 0.15
N VAL A 97 -17.22 -3.50 0.94
CA VAL A 97 -17.04 -2.95 2.29
C VAL A 97 -17.50 -3.97 3.32
N ARG A 98 -16.60 -4.37 4.23
CA ARG A 98 -16.86 -5.39 5.25
C ARG A 98 -16.53 -4.84 6.64
N PRO A 99 -17.26 -5.23 7.69
CA PRO A 99 -16.86 -4.88 9.05
C PRO A 99 -15.68 -5.74 9.50
N SER A 100 -14.70 -5.13 10.19
CA SER A 100 -13.58 -5.83 10.82
C SER A 100 -14.06 -6.82 11.89
N LEU A 101 -15.02 -6.39 12.72
CA LEU A 101 -15.64 -7.22 13.75
C LEU A 101 -17.17 -7.17 13.67
N ARG A 102 -17.80 -8.34 13.73
CA ARG A 102 -19.27 -8.44 13.81
C ARG A 102 -19.70 -8.67 15.26
N PRO A 103 -20.45 -7.73 15.88
CA PRO A 103 -20.98 -7.93 17.22
C PRO A 103 -21.86 -9.19 17.29
N MET A 104 -21.58 -10.08 18.25
CA MET A 104 -22.37 -11.30 18.45
C MET A 104 -23.77 -11.00 19.00
N TYR A 105 -23.92 -9.94 19.79
CA TYR A 105 -25.17 -9.52 20.44
C TYR A 105 -25.31 -7.98 20.42
N GLY A 106 -26.54 -7.46 20.28
CA GLY A 106 -26.80 -6.02 20.21
C GLY A 106 -28.25 -5.68 19.88
N SER A 107 -28.71 -4.47 20.24
CA SER A 107 -30.08 -3.99 19.97
C SER A 107 -30.14 -2.82 18.97
N SER A 108 -29.01 -2.22 18.62
CA SER A 108 -28.91 -1.12 17.67
C SER A 108 -27.91 -1.43 16.55
N LYS A 109 -28.23 -0.98 15.34
CA LYS A 109 -27.27 -0.95 14.23
C LYS A 109 -26.11 -0.05 14.61
N LYS A 110 -24.87 -0.53 14.47
CA LYS A 110 -23.67 0.32 14.59
C LYS A 110 -23.31 0.83 13.19
N SER A 111 -23.07 2.12 13.07
CA SER A 111 -22.61 2.75 11.84
C SER A 111 -21.13 3.04 11.97
N HIS A 112 -20.33 2.54 11.02
CA HIS A 112 -18.90 2.83 10.93
C HIS A 112 -18.66 3.72 9.72
N SER A 113 -18.04 4.88 9.93
CA SER A 113 -17.69 5.80 8.85
C SER A 113 -16.42 5.34 8.15
N PHE A 114 -16.39 5.47 6.82
CA PHE A 114 -15.20 5.29 6.01
C PHE A 114 -15.08 6.41 4.98
N GLN A 115 -13.91 6.57 4.39
CA GLN A 115 -13.64 7.62 3.41
C GLN A 115 -12.94 7.04 2.18
N PHE A 116 -13.23 7.60 1.01
CA PHE A 116 -12.48 7.37 -0.22
C PHE A 116 -11.83 8.66 -0.64
N GLN A 117 -10.52 8.66 -0.85
CA GLN A 117 -9.79 9.80 -1.36
C GLN A 117 -9.46 9.55 -2.84
N VAL A 118 -9.90 10.44 -3.72
CA VAL A 118 -9.58 10.39 -5.15
C VAL A 118 -8.49 11.41 -5.43
N LEU A 119 -7.30 10.93 -5.74
CA LEU A 119 -6.12 11.73 -6.02
C LEU A 119 -5.95 11.87 -7.54
N PRO A 120 -5.97 13.09 -8.11
CA PRO A 120 -5.53 13.32 -9.49
C PRO A 120 -3.99 13.24 -9.58
N ALA A 121 -3.43 13.17 -10.78
CA ALA A 121 -1.97 13.28 -10.95
C ALA A 121 -1.51 14.72 -10.68
N VAL A 122 -2.34 15.71 -11.01
CA VAL A 122 -2.09 17.12 -10.73
C VAL A 122 -3.34 17.77 -10.12
N GLY A 123 -3.19 18.37 -8.93
CA GLY A 123 -4.24 19.13 -8.25
C GLY A 123 -4.62 18.58 -6.88
N GLU A 124 -5.72 19.09 -6.32
CA GLU A 124 -6.16 18.73 -4.98
C GLU A 124 -6.95 17.41 -4.94
N PRO A 125 -6.71 16.55 -3.93
CA PRO A 125 -7.46 15.32 -3.77
C PRO A 125 -8.90 15.61 -3.33
N LYS A 126 -9.85 14.77 -3.78
CA LYS A 126 -11.26 14.86 -3.38
C LYS A 126 -11.64 13.70 -2.48
N THR A 127 -12.09 14.02 -1.27
CA THR A 127 -12.53 13.03 -0.28
C THR A 127 -14.03 12.80 -0.35
N GLN A 128 -14.44 11.53 -0.30
CA GLN A 128 -15.82 11.07 -0.33
C GLN A 128 -16.12 10.23 0.90
N ASN A 129 -17.06 10.67 1.73
CA ASN A 129 -17.39 10.01 2.99
C ASN A 129 -18.56 9.03 2.79
N GLY A 130 -18.42 7.83 3.35
CA GLY A 130 -19.45 6.80 3.37
C GLY A 130 -19.67 6.22 4.77
N GLN A 131 -20.74 5.44 4.91
CA GLN A 131 -21.11 4.79 6.17
C GLN A 131 -21.50 3.34 5.95
N LEU A 132 -20.96 2.44 6.78
CA LEU A 132 -21.28 1.03 6.82
C LEU A 132 -22.23 0.74 7.99
N GLU A 133 -23.46 0.29 7.69
CA GLU A 133 -24.41 -0.17 8.69
C GLU A 133 -24.20 -1.66 9.01
N VAL A 134 -23.78 -1.94 10.24
CA VAL A 134 -23.56 -3.29 10.76
C VAL A 134 -24.70 -3.71 11.67
N SER A 135 -25.31 -4.87 11.36
CA SER A 135 -26.36 -5.48 12.18
C SER A 135 -25.82 -6.71 12.94
N PRO A 136 -26.18 -6.87 14.24
CA PRO A 136 -25.69 -7.98 15.07
C PRO A 136 -26.21 -9.34 14.57
N ARG A 137 -25.53 -10.44 14.95
CA ARG A 137 -25.93 -11.81 14.54
C ARG A 137 -27.20 -12.32 15.22
N LEU A 138 -27.37 -12.03 16.51
CA LEU A 138 -28.53 -12.46 17.28
C LEU A 138 -29.19 -11.23 17.94
N PRO A 139 -30.52 -11.09 17.84
CA PRO A 139 -31.23 -10.06 18.59
C PRO A 139 -31.17 -10.37 20.08
N LYS A 140 -31.03 -9.33 20.94
CA LYS A 140 -30.86 -9.50 22.39
C LYS A 140 -31.91 -10.39 23.06
N TRP A 141 -33.16 -10.38 22.58
CA TRP A 141 -34.24 -11.20 23.13
C TRP A 141 -33.96 -12.71 22.97
N LEU A 142 -33.32 -13.12 21.88
CA LEU A 142 -33.02 -14.52 21.60
C LEU A 142 -31.90 -15.04 22.51
N PHE A 143 -30.92 -14.19 22.83
CA PHE A 143 -29.88 -14.50 23.81
C PHE A 143 -30.46 -14.64 25.23
N LEU A 144 -31.36 -13.74 25.63
CA LEU A 144 -32.06 -13.84 26.92
C LEU A 144 -32.96 -15.07 27.00
N LEU A 145 -33.60 -15.47 25.90
CA LEU A 145 -34.41 -16.68 25.83
C LEU A 145 -33.56 -17.95 25.94
N LEU A 146 -32.37 -17.99 25.32
CA LEU A 146 -31.43 -19.11 25.48
C LEU A 146 -30.92 -19.24 26.92
N ILE A 147 -30.57 -18.13 27.57
CA ILE A 147 -30.20 -18.13 29.00
C ILE A 147 -31.36 -18.61 29.87
N GLY A 148 -32.59 -18.19 29.56
CA GLY A 148 -33.79 -18.64 30.26
C GLY A 148 -34.00 -20.16 30.14
N ILE A 149 -33.85 -20.72 28.94
CA ILE A 149 -34.03 -22.16 28.70
C ILE A 149 -32.95 -22.99 29.41
N PHE A 150 -31.67 -22.61 29.32
CA PHE A 150 -30.57 -23.33 29.98
C PHE A 150 -30.50 -23.10 31.49
N GLY A 151 -30.95 -21.94 31.98
CA GLY A 151 -31.05 -21.64 33.42
C GLY A 151 -32.16 -22.44 34.12
N ILE A 152 -33.19 -22.86 33.39
CA ILE A 152 -34.32 -23.63 33.92
C ILE A 152 -34.08 -25.16 33.87
N SER A 153 -33.04 -25.65 33.17
CA SER A 153 -32.70 -27.09 33.14
C SER A 153 -31.80 -27.57 34.28
N LEU A 154 -31.17 -26.68 35.05
CA LEU A 154 -30.28 -27.03 36.16
C LEU A 154 -30.98 -27.39 37.50
N PRO A 155 -32.20 -26.94 37.85
CA PRO A 155 -32.88 -27.33 39.09
C PRO A 155 -33.87 -28.50 38.94
N LEU A 156 -33.90 -29.24 37.82
CA LEU A 156 -34.77 -30.42 37.66
C LEU A 156 -34.06 -31.76 37.93
N GLY A 157 -32.73 -31.76 38.10
CA GLY A 157 -31.95 -32.97 38.41
C GLY A 157 -31.88 -33.36 39.89
N LEU A 158 -32.33 -32.48 40.80
CA LEU A 158 -32.22 -32.70 42.26
C LEU A 158 -33.53 -33.12 42.95
N PHE A 159 -34.62 -33.32 42.20
CA PHE A 159 -35.94 -33.67 42.75
C PHE A 159 -36.33 -35.15 42.58
N SER A 160 -35.37 -36.08 42.55
CA SER A 160 -35.65 -37.53 42.50
C SER A 160 -34.89 -38.39 43.51
N VAL A 161 -34.40 -37.80 44.60
CA VAL A 161 -33.87 -38.54 45.76
C VAL A 161 -34.42 -37.98 47.06
N ASN A 162 -35.74 -38.03 47.22
CA ASN A 162 -36.40 -37.93 48.53
C ASN A 162 -37.44 -39.05 48.66
N GLY A 163 -36.95 -40.28 48.56
CA GLY A 163 -37.67 -41.48 48.94
C GLY A 163 -36.79 -42.26 49.90
N ILE A 164 -37.33 -42.56 51.09
CA ILE A 164 -36.72 -43.37 52.15
C ILE A 164 -35.71 -42.59 53.01
N LYS A 165 -36.18 -42.01 54.13
CA LYS A 165 -35.75 -42.34 55.51
C LYS A 165 -36.83 -41.88 56.49
N SER A 166 -37.61 -42.81 57.01
CA SER A 166 -38.47 -42.57 58.17
C SER A 166 -37.79 -43.05 59.45
N ARG A 167 -37.77 -42.14 60.42
CA ARG A 167 -37.73 -42.34 61.88
C ARG A 167 -36.62 -43.22 62.45
N ALA A 168 -35.62 -42.57 63.05
CA ALA A 168 -35.26 -42.82 64.44
C ALA A 168 -34.36 -41.69 64.98
N VAL A 169 -34.56 -41.36 66.26
CA VAL A 169 -33.63 -40.64 67.15
C VAL A 169 -33.56 -39.11 66.99
N GLN A 170 -34.53 -38.43 67.60
CA GLN A 170 -34.17 -37.26 68.41
C GLN A 170 -33.57 -37.79 69.71
N THR A 171 -32.37 -37.34 70.08
CA THR A 171 -32.03 -36.64 71.34
C THR A 171 -30.50 -36.55 71.44
N ILE A 172 -30.02 -35.41 71.93
CA ILE A 172 -28.67 -35.09 72.42
C ILE A 172 -27.65 -34.61 71.36
N SER A 173 -27.06 -33.45 71.65
CA SER A 173 -25.84 -32.85 71.07
C SER A 173 -26.04 -31.70 70.07
N GLY A 174 -26.84 -30.71 70.45
CA GLY A 174 -26.64 -29.34 69.96
C GLY A 174 -25.36 -28.77 70.55
N THR A 175 -24.20 -29.04 69.92
CA THR A 175 -22.93 -28.29 70.09
C THR A 175 -21.78 -28.76 69.17
N ALA A 176 -22.05 -29.51 68.08
CA ALA A 176 -20.99 -29.93 67.14
C ALA A 176 -21.24 -29.55 65.67
N THR A 177 -22.43 -29.07 65.30
CA THR A 177 -22.79 -28.83 63.89
C THR A 177 -22.47 -27.43 63.37
N ALA A 178 -22.15 -26.47 64.25
CA ALA A 178 -21.76 -25.12 63.82
C ALA A 178 -20.27 -24.99 63.46
N ARG A 179 -19.41 -25.94 63.86
CA ARG A 179 -17.98 -25.94 63.52
C ARG A 179 -17.64 -26.70 62.23
N ALA A 180 -18.50 -27.60 61.76
CA ALA A 180 -18.26 -28.35 60.52
C ALA A 180 -18.71 -27.57 59.26
N ALA A 181 -19.84 -26.84 59.33
CA ALA A 181 -20.35 -26.07 58.20
C ALA A 181 -19.52 -24.81 57.86
N VAL A 182 -18.83 -24.24 58.87
CA VAL A 182 -17.93 -23.09 58.66
C VAL A 182 -16.64 -23.54 57.93
N VAL A 183 -16.19 -24.78 58.14
CA VAL A 183 -14.95 -25.31 57.54
C VAL A 183 -15.13 -25.64 56.06
N GLU A 184 -16.28 -26.17 55.63
CA GLU A 184 -16.55 -26.44 54.20
C GLU A 184 -16.68 -25.15 53.37
N GLN A 185 -17.24 -24.07 53.93
CA GLN A 185 -17.31 -22.78 53.23
C GLN A 185 -15.94 -22.11 53.06
N GLU A 186 -15.01 -22.31 54.01
CA GLU A 186 -13.67 -21.72 53.97
C GLU A 186 -12.75 -22.41 52.94
N ILE A 187 -12.89 -23.73 52.77
CA ILE A 187 -12.12 -24.51 51.77
C ILE A 187 -12.56 -24.18 50.34
N VAL A 188 -13.87 -24.05 50.09
CA VAL A 188 -14.38 -23.67 48.76
C VAL A 188 -14.00 -22.22 48.42
N ALA A 189 -14.04 -21.30 49.38
CA ALA A 189 -13.58 -19.93 49.18
C ALA A 189 -12.07 -19.88 48.86
N ALA A 190 -11.25 -20.70 49.53
CA ALA A 190 -9.81 -20.78 49.27
C ALA A 190 -9.50 -21.36 47.88
N GLU A 191 -10.23 -22.40 47.44
CA GLU A 191 -10.08 -23.01 46.11
C GLU A 191 -10.48 -22.04 44.98
N VAL A 192 -11.60 -21.33 45.15
CA VAL A 192 -12.07 -20.30 44.20
C VAL A 192 -11.10 -19.12 44.12
N THR A 193 -10.52 -18.70 45.26
CA THR A 193 -9.52 -17.62 45.29
C THR A 193 -8.24 -18.03 44.57
N ARG A 194 -7.79 -19.29 44.73
CA ARG A 194 -6.65 -19.84 43.98
C ARG A 194 -6.93 -19.93 42.48
N ALA A 195 -8.10 -20.43 42.08
CA ALA A 195 -8.48 -20.52 40.68
C ALA A 195 -8.57 -19.12 40.02
N THR A 196 -9.08 -18.13 40.74
CA THR A 196 -9.16 -16.74 40.26
C THR A 196 -7.78 -16.09 40.16
N ALA A 197 -6.88 -16.35 41.12
CA ALA A 197 -5.49 -15.85 41.08
C ALA A 197 -4.68 -16.46 39.92
N ILE A 198 -4.87 -17.75 39.64
CA ILE A 198 -4.23 -18.43 38.49
C ILE A 198 -4.74 -17.84 37.18
N ALA A 199 -6.05 -17.62 37.04
CA ALA A 199 -6.64 -17.00 35.85
C ALA A 199 -6.13 -15.56 35.63
N LEU A 200 -6.04 -14.75 36.69
CA LEU A 200 -5.51 -13.39 36.62
C LEU A 200 -4.02 -13.38 36.21
N SER A 201 -3.22 -14.31 36.75
CA SER A 201 -1.80 -14.42 36.39
C SER A 201 -1.58 -14.88 34.95
N ALA A 202 -2.47 -15.71 34.41
CA ALA A 202 -2.43 -16.15 33.02
C ALA A 202 -2.78 -15.01 32.05
N GLU A 203 -3.76 -14.17 32.41
CA GLU A 203 -4.15 -12.98 31.63
C GLU A 203 -3.04 -11.91 31.65
N GLN A 204 -2.39 -11.72 32.80
CA GLN A 204 -1.22 -10.84 32.94
C GLN A 204 0.01 -11.35 32.18
N ALA A 205 0.23 -12.66 32.11
CA ALA A 205 1.31 -13.25 31.33
C ALA A 205 1.09 -13.05 29.81
N GLN A 206 -0.15 -13.20 29.34
CA GLN A 206 -0.49 -12.96 27.92
C GLN A 206 -0.31 -11.48 27.52
N THR A 207 -0.64 -10.53 28.41
CA THR A 207 -0.41 -9.11 28.16
C THR A 207 1.06 -8.74 28.19
N ALA A 208 1.87 -9.33 29.07
CA ALA A 208 3.32 -9.12 29.10
C ALA A 208 4.00 -9.60 27.81
N THR A 209 3.59 -10.75 27.26
CA THR A 209 4.12 -11.26 25.98
C THR A 209 3.70 -10.40 24.79
N ALA A 210 2.46 -9.89 24.77
CA ALA A 210 2.00 -9.00 23.72
C ALA A 210 2.77 -7.67 23.72
N VAL A 211 2.98 -7.06 24.90
CA VAL A 211 3.77 -5.83 25.05
C VAL A 211 5.23 -6.05 24.65
N ALA A 212 5.83 -7.18 25.02
CA ALA A 212 7.20 -7.51 24.60
C ALA A 212 7.34 -7.69 23.08
N THR A 213 6.29 -8.19 22.41
CA THR A 213 6.30 -8.37 20.95
C THR A 213 6.14 -7.04 20.23
N ILE A 214 5.27 -6.16 20.72
CA ILE A 214 5.10 -4.80 20.17
C ILE A 214 6.40 -4.00 20.33
N ASN A 215 7.03 -4.06 21.50
CA ASN A 215 8.29 -3.34 21.75
C ASN A 215 9.42 -3.82 20.84
N ARG A 216 9.50 -5.12 20.53
CA ARG A 216 10.50 -5.65 19.58
C ARG A 216 10.25 -5.14 18.15
N GLY A 217 9.00 -5.05 17.72
CA GLY A 217 8.68 -4.54 16.39
C GLY A 217 8.97 -3.05 16.22
N LEU A 218 8.97 -2.27 17.31
CA LEU A 218 9.30 -0.84 17.31
C LEU A 218 10.80 -0.55 17.50
N GLN A 219 11.62 -1.59 17.70
CA GLN A 219 13.08 -1.45 17.74
C GLN A 219 13.63 -1.41 16.32
N ASP A 220 14.87 -0.96 16.23
CA ASP A 220 15.69 -0.81 15.03
C ASP A 220 17.04 -1.43 15.44
N ASP A 221 17.18 -2.72 15.19
CA ASP A 221 18.24 -3.56 15.80
C ASP A 221 19.60 -3.36 15.12
N ASP A 222 19.63 -3.04 13.83
CA ASP A 222 20.84 -2.73 13.04
C ASP A 222 21.09 -1.23 12.81
N LYS A 223 20.11 -0.37 13.11
CA LYS A 223 20.24 1.10 13.17
C LYS A 223 20.38 1.76 11.81
N ASP A 224 19.74 1.20 10.80
CA ASP A 224 19.66 1.76 9.45
C ASP A 224 18.55 2.83 9.32
N GLY A 225 17.66 2.94 10.31
CA GLY A 225 16.56 3.89 10.36
C GLY A 225 15.19 3.28 10.02
N LEU A 226 15.09 1.97 9.77
CA LEU A 226 13.85 1.21 9.71
C LEU A 226 13.59 0.52 11.05
N SER A 227 12.32 0.21 11.32
CA SER A 227 11.97 -0.60 12.49
C SER A 227 11.87 -2.06 12.09
N ASN A 228 12.24 -2.97 12.99
CA ASN A 228 12.13 -4.41 12.81
C ASN A 228 10.78 -4.88 12.24
N ALA A 229 9.67 -4.23 12.63
CA ALA A 229 8.34 -4.57 12.11
C ALA A 229 8.16 -4.15 10.64
N LEU A 230 8.72 -3.01 10.25
CA LEU A 230 8.69 -2.50 8.89
C LEU A 230 9.60 -3.33 7.98
N GLU A 231 10.80 -3.67 8.44
CA GLU A 231 11.74 -4.54 7.71
C GLU A 231 11.12 -5.92 7.40
N VAL A 232 10.48 -6.55 8.40
CA VAL A 232 9.72 -7.79 8.16
C VAL A 232 8.56 -7.61 7.18
N GLU A 233 7.95 -6.42 7.12
CA GLU A 233 6.85 -6.12 6.18
C GLU A 233 7.35 -5.94 4.74
N ILE A 234 8.50 -5.29 4.55
CA ILE A 234 9.12 -5.07 3.23
C ILE A 234 9.97 -6.25 2.76
N GLY A 235 10.32 -7.18 3.66
CA GLY A 235 11.05 -8.41 3.35
C GLY A 235 12.56 -8.32 3.59
N THR A 236 13.05 -7.23 4.16
CA THR A 236 14.44 -7.03 4.55
C THR A 236 14.76 -7.70 5.89
N ASN A 237 16.04 -7.76 6.27
CA ASN A 237 16.49 -8.47 7.46
C ASN A 237 16.72 -7.50 8.64
N PRO A 238 15.95 -7.61 9.75
CA PRO A 238 16.06 -6.75 10.96
C PRO A 238 17.38 -6.75 11.73
N ASN A 239 18.43 -7.38 11.20
CA ASN A 239 19.74 -7.45 11.84
C ASN A 239 20.87 -7.09 10.85
N LEU A 240 20.52 -6.67 9.64
CA LEU A 240 21.45 -6.29 8.58
C LEU A 240 20.98 -4.94 8.05
N ALA A 241 21.81 -3.91 8.27
CA ALA A 241 21.49 -2.58 7.79
C ALA A 241 21.40 -2.49 6.26
N ASP A 242 22.03 -3.42 5.53
CA ASP A 242 22.09 -3.54 4.07
C ASP A 242 21.77 -5.01 3.78
N THR A 243 20.58 -5.29 3.25
CA THR A 243 20.07 -6.67 3.11
C THR A 243 20.60 -7.37 1.86
N ASP A 244 20.86 -6.64 0.79
CA ASP A 244 21.33 -7.19 -0.49
C ASP A 244 22.84 -6.99 -0.76
N ASP A 245 23.55 -6.40 0.21
CA ASP A 245 25.00 -6.22 0.28
C ASP A 245 25.56 -5.35 -0.87
N ASP A 246 24.80 -4.34 -1.29
CA ASP A 246 25.14 -3.47 -2.42
C ASP A 246 25.90 -2.18 -2.00
N GLY A 247 25.88 -1.88 -0.69
CA GLY A 247 26.52 -0.71 -0.09
C GLY A 247 25.58 0.47 0.23
N LEU A 248 24.28 0.33 0.01
CA LEU A 248 23.21 1.17 0.57
C LEU A 248 22.53 0.45 1.72
N ASN A 249 22.14 1.21 2.74
CA ASN A 249 21.36 0.61 3.82
C ASN A 249 19.87 0.60 3.45
N ASP A 250 19.10 -0.41 3.87
CA ASP A 250 17.68 -0.57 3.52
C ASP A 250 16.85 0.69 3.85
N GLY A 251 17.16 1.34 4.97
CA GLY A 251 16.56 2.61 5.38
C GLY A 251 16.92 3.83 4.53
N GLU A 252 18.10 3.84 3.92
CA GLU A 252 18.52 4.86 2.95
C GLU A 252 17.76 4.74 1.63
N GLU A 253 17.43 3.50 1.24
CA GLU A 253 16.71 3.18 0.02
C GLU A 253 15.21 3.50 0.12
N ILE A 254 14.57 3.14 1.25
CA ILE A 254 13.10 3.22 1.43
C ILE A 254 12.60 4.62 1.87
N ASN A 255 13.48 5.50 2.36
CA ASN A 255 13.24 6.95 2.59
C ASN A 255 11.98 7.31 3.40
N SER A 256 12.10 7.29 4.73
CA SER A 256 10.97 7.52 5.63
C SER A 256 10.56 8.98 5.90
N ASN A 257 11.32 10.04 5.54
CA ASN A 257 10.84 11.45 5.52
C ASN A 257 11.98 12.46 5.25
N LYS A 258 11.89 13.22 4.14
CA LYS A 258 12.77 14.35 3.75
C LYS A 258 14.23 13.94 3.55
N VAL A 259 14.57 13.31 2.43
CA VAL A 259 15.01 13.98 1.19
C VAL A 259 14.98 12.90 0.12
N LYS A 260 14.21 13.12 -0.96
CA LYS A 260 14.24 12.36 -2.21
C LYS A 260 15.69 12.11 -2.62
N LEU A 261 16.12 10.89 -2.95
CA LEU A 261 17.21 10.75 -3.92
C LEU A 261 17.25 9.42 -4.68
N LEU A 262 17.14 8.23 -4.06
CA LEU A 262 17.52 6.98 -4.76
C LEU A 262 16.34 6.13 -5.25
N ASN A 263 15.30 5.91 -4.44
CA ASN A 263 14.08 5.21 -4.88
C ASN A 263 14.36 3.77 -5.40
N THR A 264 15.33 3.10 -4.78
CA THR A 264 15.84 1.75 -5.05
C THR A 264 15.07 0.67 -4.29
N ASP A 265 15.30 -0.60 -4.64
CA ASP A 265 14.70 -1.78 -4.01
C ASP A 265 15.74 -2.47 -3.10
N PRO A 266 15.56 -2.49 -1.77
CA PRO A 266 16.55 -3.04 -0.80
C PRO A 266 16.71 -4.56 -0.82
N LEU A 267 16.10 -5.20 -1.81
CA LEU A 267 16.21 -6.63 -2.08
C LEU A 267 16.83 -6.89 -3.46
N ASN A 268 17.25 -5.84 -4.16
CA ASN A 268 17.81 -5.89 -5.49
C ASN A 268 19.02 -4.96 -5.60
N PRO A 269 20.24 -5.52 -5.63
CA PRO A 269 21.47 -4.74 -5.52
C PRO A 269 21.80 -3.89 -6.78
N ASP A 270 20.99 -3.97 -7.84
CA ASP A 270 21.04 -3.21 -9.10
C ASP A 270 19.58 -2.96 -9.52
N THR A 271 19.00 -1.85 -9.04
CA THR A 271 17.56 -1.58 -9.16
C THR A 271 17.10 -1.38 -10.59
N ASP A 272 17.92 -0.77 -11.44
CA ASP A 272 17.56 -0.38 -12.79
C ASP A 272 18.14 -1.25 -13.91
N ASP A 273 18.81 -2.35 -13.52
CA ASP A 273 19.35 -3.41 -14.36
C ASP A 273 20.37 -2.86 -15.38
N ASP A 274 21.27 -1.99 -14.95
CA ASP A 274 22.27 -1.36 -15.80
C ASP A 274 23.71 -1.91 -15.64
N ASP A 275 23.90 -2.90 -14.76
CA ASP A 275 25.17 -3.54 -14.37
C ASP A 275 26.04 -2.72 -13.38
N LEU A 276 25.56 -1.58 -12.88
CA LEU A 276 26.09 -0.89 -11.69
C LEU A 276 25.25 -1.25 -10.45
N LEU A 277 25.87 -1.26 -9.27
CA LEU A 277 25.13 -1.49 -8.03
C LEU A 277 24.63 -0.16 -7.48
N ASP A 278 23.46 -0.13 -6.84
CA ASP A 278 22.84 1.12 -6.40
C ASP A 278 23.77 1.90 -5.44
N GLY A 279 24.47 1.20 -4.56
CA GLY A 279 25.49 1.77 -3.67
C GLY A 279 26.74 2.30 -4.37
N GLN A 280 27.13 1.72 -5.51
CA GLN A 280 28.24 2.25 -6.31
C GLN A 280 27.86 3.57 -6.99
N GLU A 281 26.61 3.70 -7.40
CA GLU A 281 26.11 4.86 -8.10
C GLU A 281 25.85 6.02 -7.12
N ALA A 282 25.23 5.73 -5.98
CA ALA A 282 24.91 6.70 -4.94
C ALA A 282 26.14 7.26 -4.23
N HIS A 283 27.16 6.43 -3.96
CA HIS A 283 28.39 6.84 -3.26
C HIS A 283 29.57 7.11 -4.20
N GLY A 284 29.33 6.99 -5.51
CA GLY A 284 30.30 7.17 -6.58
C GLY A 284 31.17 5.92 -6.74
N ASN A 285 31.49 5.54 -7.98
CA ASN A 285 32.08 4.23 -8.27
C ASN A 285 33.63 4.25 -8.27
N PRO A 286 34.34 3.89 -7.18
CA PRO A 286 35.81 3.91 -7.16
C PRO A 286 36.44 2.78 -8.01
N ASN A 287 35.69 1.72 -8.27
CA ASN A 287 36.15 0.50 -8.92
C ASN A 287 35.03 -0.10 -9.79
N PRO A 288 34.76 0.51 -10.96
CA PRO A 288 33.72 0.02 -11.85
C PRO A 288 34.03 -1.41 -12.28
N PRO A 289 32.99 -2.24 -12.49
CA PRO A 289 33.16 -3.58 -13.01
C PRO A 289 34.00 -3.58 -14.30
N PRO A 290 34.84 -4.60 -14.56
CA PRO A 290 35.69 -4.63 -15.75
C PRO A 290 34.95 -4.54 -17.08
N GLN A 291 33.65 -4.87 -17.07
CA GLN A 291 32.76 -4.79 -18.22
C GLN A 291 32.16 -3.40 -18.45
N CYS A 292 32.23 -2.50 -17.47
CA CYS A 292 31.73 -1.13 -17.60
C CYS A 292 32.82 -0.22 -18.18
N GLU A 293 32.41 0.66 -19.09
CA GLU A 293 33.23 1.71 -19.69
C GLU A 293 33.20 3.01 -18.87
N THR A 294 32.31 3.09 -17.87
CA THR A 294 32.16 4.23 -16.97
C THR A 294 33.47 4.63 -16.29
N SER A 295 33.74 5.92 -16.30
CA SER A 295 34.90 6.49 -15.64
C SER A 295 34.80 6.36 -14.11
N LYS A 296 35.94 6.15 -13.42
CA LYS A 296 35.99 6.03 -11.96
C LYS A 296 35.52 7.30 -11.25
N GLY A 297 34.67 7.14 -10.24
CA GLY A 297 34.27 8.18 -9.30
C GLY A 297 33.11 9.06 -9.77
N PHE A 298 32.39 8.64 -10.80
CA PHE A 298 31.14 9.26 -11.22
C PHE A 298 29.99 8.82 -10.31
N TYR A 299 29.05 9.75 -10.11
CA TYR A 299 27.79 9.51 -9.42
C TYR A 299 26.71 9.46 -10.48
N THR A 300 26.00 8.35 -10.54
CA THR A 300 24.88 8.10 -11.45
C THR A 300 23.62 7.91 -10.62
N ASN A 301 22.47 7.74 -11.25
CA ASN A 301 21.19 7.61 -10.59
C ASN A 301 20.79 6.13 -10.53
N PRO A 302 20.78 5.50 -9.33
CA PRO A 302 20.47 4.07 -9.16
C PRO A 302 19.10 3.56 -9.63
N SER A 303 18.25 4.47 -10.09
CA SER A 303 16.89 4.15 -10.51
C SER A 303 16.64 4.53 -11.97
N GLN A 304 17.69 4.95 -12.68
CA GLN A 304 17.68 5.36 -14.06
C GLN A 304 18.88 4.77 -14.78
N PRO A 305 18.68 3.80 -15.68
CA PRO A 305 19.79 3.07 -16.31
C PRO A 305 20.54 3.91 -17.35
N ASP A 306 20.24 5.20 -17.45
CA ASP A 306 20.74 6.22 -18.38
C ASP A 306 20.48 7.57 -17.68
N THR A 307 21.47 8.01 -16.91
CA THR A 307 21.37 9.14 -15.98
C THR A 307 21.20 10.48 -16.69
N ASP A 308 21.91 10.68 -17.81
CA ASP A 308 21.88 11.94 -18.54
C ASP A 308 20.89 11.96 -19.71
N GLY A 309 20.37 10.79 -20.11
CA GLY A 309 19.30 10.62 -21.08
C GLY A 309 19.77 10.68 -22.53
N ASP A 310 21.04 10.39 -22.81
CA ASP A 310 21.60 10.45 -24.16
C ASP A 310 21.42 9.16 -24.98
N GLY A 311 21.02 8.07 -24.30
CA GLY A 311 20.67 6.78 -24.89
C GLY A 311 21.75 5.70 -24.74
N GLU A 312 22.89 5.99 -24.14
CA GLU A 312 23.83 4.99 -23.61
C GLU A 312 23.50 4.70 -22.12
N LYS A 313 23.70 3.46 -21.67
CA LYS A 313 23.48 3.14 -20.25
C LYS A 313 24.68 3.57 -19.43
N ASP A 314 24.49 3.87 -18.15
CA ASP A 314 25.57 4.42 -17.32
C ASP A 314 26.80 3.50 -17.24
N CYS A 315 26.62 2.17 -17.12
CA CYS A 315 27.74 1.22 -17.20
C CYS A 315 28.53 1.29 -18.53
N PHE A 316 27.89 1.65 -19.64
CA PHE A 316 28.53 1.71 -20.97
C PHE A 316 28.88 3.13 -21.40
N ASP A 317 28.51 4.13 -20.62
CA ASP A 317 28.74 5.54 -20.91
C ASP A 317 30.06 6.01 -20.25
N PRO A 318 31.04 6.51 -21.04
CA PRO A 318 32.26 7.12 -20.52
C PRO A 318 32.08 8.35 -19.62
N ASP A 319 31.03 9.15 -19.86
CA ASP A 319 30.68 10.42 -19.21
C ASP A 319 29.16 10.48 -18.83
N PRO A 320 28.65 9.58 -17.97
CA PRO A 320 27.21 9.32 -17.72
C PRO A 320 26.43 10.48 -17.05
N GLY A 321 27.06 11.64 -16.86
CA GLY A 321 26.47 12.82 -16.24
C GLY A 321 26.35 14.02 -17.17
N ASP A 322 26.82 13.92 -18.41
CA ASP A 322 26.98 15.05 -19.33
C ASP A 322 26.55 14.72 -20.78
N LEU A 323 25.38 15.24 -21.19
CA LEU A 323 24.96 15.25 -22.60
C LEU A 323 26.02 15.94 -23.51
N PRO A 324 26.45 15.40 -24.67
CA PRO A 324 26.38 14.03 -25.19
C PRO A 324 27.73 13.30 -25.07
N THR A 325 27.75 12.00 -24.80
CA THR A 325 28.97 11.24 -25.08
C THR A 325 29.17 11.14 -26.60
N PRO A 326 30.37 11.47 -27.11
CA PRO A 326 30.65 11.31 -28.51
C PRO A 326 30.67 9.81 -28.81
N THR A 327 29.61 9.32 -29.46
CA THR A 327 29.47 7.96 -30.02
C THR A 327 30.85 7.45 -30.44
N PRO A 328 31.36 6.34 -29.85
CA PRO A 328 32.68 5.85 -30.18
C PRO A 328 32.76 5.68 -31.69
N THR A 329 33.62 6.48 -32.33
CA THR A 329 33.82 6.39 -33.77
C THR A 329 34.30 4.96 -33.99
N PRO A 330 33.58 4.12 -34.75
CA PRO A 330 34.00 2.74 -34.93
C PRO A 330 35.42 2.78 -35.48
N GLU A 331 36.37 2.22 -34.73
CA GLU A 331 37.70 1.94 -35.28
C GLU A 331 37.45 0.98 -36.44
N VAL A 332 37.43 1.53 -37.64
CA VAL A 332 37.56 0.75 -38.86
C VAL A 332 38.94 0.13 -38.75
N ASN A 333 38.98 -1.08 -38.21
CA ASN A 333 40.11 -1.95 -38.34
C ASN A 333 40.19 -2.28 -39.82
N LEU A 334 40.84 -1.39 -40.58
CA LEU A 334 41.35 -1.66 -41.90
C LEU A 334 42.39 -2.75 -41.69
N LEU A 335 41.93 -3.99 -41.58
CA LEU A 335 42.70 -5.13 -42.04
C LEU A 335 43.06 -4.77 -43.47
N ALA A 336 44.31 -4.34 -43.63
CA ALA A 336 44.90 -4.06 -44.91
C ALA A 336 44.98 -5.38 -45.67
N ASP A 337 43.87 -5.76 -46.31
CA ASP A 337 43.92 -6.62 -47.47
C ASP A 337 44.62 -5.80 -48.55
N ASN A 338 45.91 -6.10 -48.66
CA ASN A 338 46.88 -5.61 -49.62
C ASN A 338 46.57 -6.11 -51.05
N ASP A 339 45.31 -6.01 -51.48
CA ASP A 339 44.94 -6.27 -52.87
C ASP A 339 44.79 -4.94 -53.61
N SER A 340 45.91 -4.57 -54.20
CA SER A 340 46.08 -3.65 -55.32
C SER A 340 44.81 -3.47 -56.16
N PHE A 341 44.25 -2.26 -56.19
CA PHE A 341 43.42 -1.84 -57.31
C PHE A 341 43.58 -0.35 -57.62
N GLU A 342 43.65 -0.07 -58.91
CA GLU A 342 44.17 1.15 -59.53
C GLU A 342 43.34 2.41 -59.25
N ALA A 343 44.03 3.54 -59.21
CA ALA A 343 43.45 4.87 -59.12
C ALA A 343 42.56 5.17 -60.35
N GLY A 344 41.25 5.21 -60.13
CA GLY A 344 40.26 5.67 -61.09
C GLY A 344 39.37 6.73 -60.46
N THR A 345 39.52 7.97 -60.90
CA THR A 345 38.65 9.10 -60.61
C THR A 345 37.19 8.75 -60.90
N ASN A 346 36.32 8.73 -59.88
CA ASN A 346 34.90 9.11 -59.98
C ASN A 346 34.28 9.23 -58.58
N GLY A 347 33.60 10.35 -58.34
CA GLY A 347 33.00 10.72 -57.06
C GLY A 347 31.88 9.78 -56.62
N PHE A 348 31.80 9.56 -55.31
CA PHE A 348 30.70 8.86 -54.66
C PHE A 348 29.52 9.82 -54.49
N TYR A 349 28.36 9.47 -55.03
CA TYR A 349 27.07 10.10 -54.71
C TYR A 349 26.33 9.19 -53.72
N CYS A 350 26.02 9.70 -52.53
CA CYS A 350 25.02 9.09 -51.64
C CYS A 350 23.65 9.69 -51.96
N THR A 351 22.69 8.86 -52.40
CA THR A 351 21.29 9.23 -52.54
C THR A 351 20.53 8.83 -51.27
N TYR A 352 20.01 9.81 -50.53
CA TYR A 352 19.01 9.59 -49.49
C TYR A 352 17.62 9.54 -50.13
N HIS A 353 16.87 8.47 -49.85
CA HIS A 353 15.42 8.44 -50.08
C HIS A 353 14.72 8.90 -48.80
N TRP A 354 13.82 9.88 -48.95
CA TRP A 354 12.96 10.44 -47.90
C TRP A 354 11.78 9.53 -47.60
#